data_AF-A0AAN8I5Q5-F1
#
_entry.id   AF-A0AAN8I5Q5-F1
#
_cell.length_a   1.000
_cell.length_b   1.000
_cell.length_c   1.000
_cell.angle_alpha   90.00
_cell.angle_beta   90.00
_cell.angle_gamma   90.00
#
_symmetry.space_group_name_H-M   'P 1'
#
loop_
_entity.id
_entity.type
_entity.pdbx_description
1 polymer ?
#
loop_
_entity_poly.entity_id
_entity_poly.type
_entity_poly.pdbx_seq_one_letter_code
_entity_poly.pdbx_strand_id
1 'polypeptide(L)'
;MGAKQRALARVRPVVDTRSDVGIDGDKYSGSSTSYSLSASKEEFIKCSVCWELTSDRNILVCNNNHTICGEDVRRLFEIWIKDRTTTRPQCFDTQLNIRNCVRFLRREILQEYHARLRELAEPAGKDDSSVFDGDDDRFVRESLEKHDM
;
A
#
# COMPACT_ATOMS: atom_id res chain seq x y z
N MET A 1 29.02 37.60 0.29
CA MET A 1 29.64 37.00 1.50
C MET A 1 28.54 36.24 2.24
N GLY A 2 28.58 34.96 2.61
CA GLY A 2 29.57 33.89 2.50
C GLY A 2 28.93 32.58 2.00
N ALA A 3 29.69 31.72 1.32
CA ALA A 3 30.40 30.54 1.88
C ALA A 3 29.43 29.44 2.40
N LYS A 4 29.10 28.46 1.54
CA LYS A 4 29.67 27.09 1.52
C LYS A 4 29.48 26.31 2.83
N GLN A 5 28.79 25.17 2.78
CA GLN A 5 29.39 23.87 3.13
C GLN A 5 28.52 22.67 2.72
N ARG A 6 29.16 21.82 1.91
CA ARG A 6 28.78 20.45 1.56
C ARG A 6 29.05 19.55 2.77
N ALA A 7 28.16 18.60 3.05
CA ALA A 7 28.50 17.42 3.86
C ALA A 7 28.37 16.17 2.99
N LEU A 8 29.52 15.52 2.81
CA LEU A 8 29.78 14.40 1.93
C LEU A 8 29.32 13.08 2.55
N ALA A 9 28.93 12.17 1.67
CA ALA A 9 28.59 10.78 1.93
C ALA A 9 29.67 10.06 2.74
N ARG A 10 29.26 9.32 3.78
CA ARG A 10 30.13 8.36 4.47
C ARG A 10 30.18 7.07 3.66
N VAL A 11 31.31 6.86 3.01
CA VAL A 11 31.77 5.60 2.43
C VAL A 11 31.84 4.55 3.54
N ARG A 12 31.19 3.39 3.34
CA ARG A 12 31.34 2.21 4.21
C ARG A 12 32.58 1.43 3.78
N PRO A 13 33.40 0.91 4.71
CA PRO A 13 34.52 0.04 4.37
C PRO A 13 34.01 -1.34 3.91
N VAL A 14 34.62 -1.84 2.84
CA VAL A 14 34.56 -3.23 2.39
C VAL A 14 35.34 -4.06 3.40
N VAL A 15 34.68 -5.01 4.07
CA VAL A 15 35.36 -6.03 4.85
C VAL A 15 35.45 -7.31 4.02
N ASP A 16 36.70 -7.66 3.75
CA ASP A 16 37.21 -8.86 3.11
C ASP A 16 36.94 -10.06 4.02
N THR A 17 36.17 -11.05 3.56
CA THR A 17 35.99 -12.32 4.27
C THR A 17 36.78 -13.41 3.55
N ARG A 18 38.09 -13.44 3.80
CA ARG A 18 38.85 -14.69 3.79
C ARG A 18 38.59 -15.42 5.10
N SER A 19 38.04 -16.62 5.01
CA SER A 19 38.09 -17.60 6.10
C SER A 19 38.21 -18.99 5.48
N ASP A 20 39.45 -19.34 5.17
CA ASP A 20 39.93 -20.71 5.16
C ASP A 20 39.81 -21.28 6.57
N VAL A 21 38.89 -22.22 6.78
CA VAL A 21 38.97 -23.19 7.87
C VAL A 21 38.59 -24.55 7.29
N GLY A 22 39.60 -25.37 7.03
CA GLY A 22 39.41 -26.79 6.81
C GLY A 22 38.95 -27.46 8.11
N ILE A 23 37.94 -28.33 8.00
CA ILE A 23 37.56 -29.24 9.07
C ILE A 23 37.43 -30.63 8.42
N ASP A 24 38.49 -31.42 8.60
CA ASP A 24 38.46 -32.87 8.49
C ASP A 24 37.65 -33.47 9.65
N GLY A 25 36.94 -34.56 9.37
CA GLY A 25 36.76 -35.63 10.35
C GLY A 25 35.45 -35.67 11.12
N ASP A 26 34.71 -36.74 10.83
CA ASP A 26 33.94 -37.57 11.77
C ASP A 26 32.49 -37.22 12.11
N LYS A 27 31.62 -38.02 11.47
CA LYS A 27 30.51 -38.80 12.07
C LYS A 27 29.78 -38.13 13.25
N TYR A 28 28.72 -37.41 12.93
CA TYR A 28 27.50 -37.41 13.74
C TYR A 28 26.28 -37.42 12.80
N SER A 29 25.71 -38.61 12.57
CA SER A 29 24.37 -38.75 12.00
C SER A 29 23.33 -38.48 13.09
N GLY A 30 23.32 -37.24 13.57
CA GLY A 30 22.20 -36.68 14.30
C GLY A 30 21.42 -35.83 13.30
N SER A 31 20.27 -36.30 12.84
CA SER A 31 19.31 -35.48 12.09
C SER A 31 18.76 -34.41 13.01
N SER A 32 19.57 -33.39 13.28
CA SER A 32 19.14 -32.13 13.84
C SER A 32 18.50 -31.37 12.70
N THR A 33 17.18 -31.52 12.58
CA THR A 33 16.33 -30.68 11.77
C THR A 33 16.52 -29.24 12.25
N SER A 34 17.47 -28.53 11.65
CA SER A 34 17.67 -27.11 11.88
C SER A 34 16.50 -26.40 11.23
N TYR A 35 15.45 -26.14 12.01
CA TYR A 35 14.43 -25.16 11.64
C TYR A 35 15.11 -23.79 11.66
N SER A 36 15.60 -23.34 10.51
CA SER A 36 15.89 -21.93 10.32
C SER A 36 14.55 -21.20 10.39
N LEU A 37 14.22 -20.69 11.58
CA LEU A 37 13.27 -19.60 11.75
C LEU A 37 13.88 -18.40 11.04
N SER A 38 13.67 -18.31 9.73
CA SER A 38 13.94 -17.10 8.96
C SER A 38 12.99 -16.04 9.51
N ALA A 39 13.42 -15.34 10.57
CA ALA A 39 12.82 -14.11 11.02
C ALA A 39 12.82 -13.18 9.81
N SER A 40 11.65 -13.04 9.18
CA SER A 40 11.43 -12.16 8.06
C SER A 40 11.91 -10.78 8.47
N LYS A 41 13.04 -10.34 7.91
CA LYS A 41 13.58 -9.00 8.14
C LYS A 41 12.51 -8.01 7.72
N GLU A 42 11.93 -7.29 8.66
CA GLU A 42 11.02 -6.19 8.34
C GLU A 42 11.80 -5.16 7.55
N GLU A 43 11.36 -4.90 6.32
CA GLU A 43 11.92 -3.85 5.48
C GLU A 43 11.16 -2.55 5.74
N PHE A 44 11.91 -1.47 5.99
CA PHE A 44 11.34 -0.14 6.14
C PHE A 44 11.45 0.62 4.82
N ILE A 45 10.31 1.10 4.34
CA ILE A 45 10.17 1.82 3.07
C ILE A 45 9.68 3.24 3.36
N LYS A 46 10.15 4.20 2.58
CA LYS A 46 9.80 5.62 2.73
C LYS A 46 8.45 5.94 2.08
N CYS A 47 7.58 6.66 2.78
CA CYS A 47 6.34 7.20 2.23
C CYS A 47 6.62 8.37 1.27
N SER A 48 5.91 8.42 0.14
CA SER A 48 6.03 9.47 -0.87
C SER A 48 5.34 10.79 -0.45
N VAL A 49 4.42 10.71 0.52
CA VAL A 49 3.61 11.85 1.00
C VAL A 49 4.23 12.47 2.25
N CYS A 50 4.23 11.76 3.38
CA CYS A 50 4.81 12.29 4.64
C CYS A 50 6.34 12.16 4.76
N TRP A 51 6.99 11.38 3.88
CA TRP A 51 8.44 11.11 3.88
C TRP A 51 8.98 10.32 5.08
N GLU A 52 8.09 9.77 5.90
CA GLU A 52 8.45 8.90 7.03
C GLU A 52 8.74 7.46 6.57
N LEU A 53 9.53 6.74 7.37
CA LEU A 53 9.80 5.33 7.18
C LEU A 53 8.69 4.50 7.82
N THR A 54 8.18 3.50 7.11
CA THR A 54 7.12 2.61 7.58
C THR A 54 7.44 1.19 7.15
N SER A 55 6.97 0.18 7.91
CA SER A 55 7.08 -1.22 7.51
C SER A 55 6.39 -1.45 6.17
N ASP A 56 7.04 -2.22 5.31
CA ASP A 56 6.51 -2.81 4.07
C ASP A 56 5.03 -3.26 4.15
N ARG A 57 4.62 -3.85 5.28
CA ARG A 57 3.24 -4.32 5.51
C ARG A 57 2.21 -3.19 5.50
N ASN A 58 2.61 -1.99 5.89
CA ASN A 58 1.75 -0.82 6.06
C ASN A 58 1.85 0.17 4.90
N ILE A 59 2.30 -0.29 3.73
CA ILE A 59 2.45 0.54 2.53
C ILE A 59 1.55 0.08 1.41
N LEU A 60 0.92 1.04 0.75
CA LEU A 60 0.33 0.88 -0.57
C LEU A 60 1.38 1.19 -1.62
N VAL A 61 1.59 0.28 -2.56
CA VAL A 61 2.35 0.53 -3.79
C VAL A 61 1.35 0.65 -4.93
N CYS A 62 1.25 1.84 -5.54
CA CYS A 62 0.37 2.04 -6.69
C CYS A 62 1.08 1.70 -8.01
N ASN A 63 0.34 1.68 -9.12
CA ASN A 63 0.86 1.36 -10.46
C ASN A 63 1.95 2.32 -10.96
N ASN A 64 2.01 3.54 -10.40
CA ASN A 64 3.06 4.52 -10.70
C ASN A 64 4.28 4.37 -9.78
N ASN A 65 4.39 3.25 -9.05
CA ASN A 65 5.43 2.95 -8.07
C ASN A 65 5.52 3.96 -6.92
N HIS A 66 4.43 4.68 -6.60
CA HIS A 66 4.38 5.48 -5.39
C HIS A 66 4.14 4.58 -4.18
N THR A 67 4.98 4.75 -3.16
CA THR A 67 4.85 4.11 -1.86
C THR A 67 4.12 5.07 -0.92
N ILE A 68 2.95 4.70 -0.42
CA ILE A 68 2.15 5.55 0.47
C ILE A 68 1.84 4.77 1.75
N CYS A 69 2.12 5.34 2.92
CA CYS A 69 1.78 4.69 4.18
C CYS A 69 0.25 4.65 4.36
N GLY A 70 -0.24 3.65 5.11
CA GLY A 70 -1.68 3.47 5.34
C GLY A 70 -2.35 4.70 5.97
N GLU A 71 -1.64 5.46 6.80
CA GLU A 71 -2.16 6.68 7.41
C GLU A 71 -2.42 7.79 6.36
N ASP A 72 -1.47 8.01 5.45
CA ASP A 72 -1.64 8.97 4.36
C ASP A 72 -2.70 8.51 3.36
N VAL A 73 -2.83 7.19 3.11
CA VAL A 73 -3.94 6.65 2.31
C VAL A 73 -5.28 7.05 2.93
N ARG A 74 -5.46 6.79 4.23
CA ARG A 74 -6.69 7.16 4.96
C ARG A 74 -6.95 8.66 4.87
N ARG A 75 -5.94 9.48 5.14
CA ARG A 75 -6.06 10.95 5.10
C ARG A 75 -6.47 11.46 3.72
N LEU A 76 -5.88 10.91 2.65
CA LEU A 76 -6.23 11.30 1.29
C LEU A 76 -7.66 10.92 0.92
N PHE A 77 -8.14 9.75 1.38
CA PHE A 77 -9.55 9.37 1.21
C PHE A 77 -10.49 10.30 1.97
N GLU A 78 -10.17 10.64 3.22
CA GLU A 78 -10.99 11.58 4.00
C GLU A 78 -11.05 12.97 3.37
N ILE A 79 -9.92 13.49 2.89
CA ILE A 79 -9.86 14.77 2.17
C ILE A 79 -10.74 14.68 0.93
N TRP A 80 -10.57 13.63 0.13
CA TRP A 80 -11.36 13.45 -1.07
C TRP A 80 -12.83 13.42 -0.72
N ILE A 81 -13.29 12.57 0.20
CA ILE A 81 -14.70 12.43 0.60
C ILE A 81 -15.30 13.77 1.08
N LYS A 82 -14.57 14.51 1.92
CA LYS A 82 -15.06 15.80 2.47
C LYS A 82 -15.04 16.91 1.43
N ASP A 83 -14.03 16.95 0.57
CA ASP A 83 -13.88 18.00 -0.43
C ASP A 83 -14.46 17.56 -1.79
N ARG A 84 -15.71 17.98 -2.05
CA ARG A 84 -16.42 17.70 -3.29
C ARG A 84 -15.83 18.38 -4.52
N THR A 85 -14.92 19.34 -4.35
CA THR A 85 -14.25 20.01 -5.47
C THR A 85 -13.02 19.27 -5.96
N THR A 86 -12.50 18.33 -5.17
CA THR A 86 -11.28 17.58 -5.49
C THR A 86 -11.56 16.33 -6.34
N THR A 87 -10.70 16.12 -7.34
CA THR A 87 -10.69 14.89 -8.13
C THR A 87 -10.14 13.73 -7.32
N ARG A 88 -10.58 12.51 -7.65
CA ARG A 88 -10.04 11.29 -7.03
C ARG A 88 -8.52 11.23 -7.21
N PRO A 89 -7.73 10.90 -6.17
CA PRO A 89 -6.29 10.80 -6.34
C PRO A 89 -5.94 9.67 -7.31
N GLN A 90 -5.10 9.96 -8.31
CA GLN A 90 -4.78 9.03 -9.41
C GLN A 90 -4.13 7.72 -8.94
N CYS A 91 -3.42 7.75 -7.82
CA CYS A 91 -2.86 6.54 -7.21
C CYS A 91 -3.95 5.53 -6.78
N PHE A 92 -5.20 5.97 -6.64
CA PHE A 92 -6.36 5.15 -6.23
C PHE A 92 -7.35 4.93 -7.37
N ASP A 93 -6.98 5.25 -8.61
CA ASP A 93 -7.94 5.29 -9.73
C ASP A 93 -8.31 3.91 -10.28
N THR A 94 -7.50 2.88 -9.99
CA THR A 94 -7.75 1.51 -10.44
C THR A 94 -8.48 0.70 -9.37
N GLN A 95 -9.40 -0.18 -9.81
CA GLN A 95 -10.13 -1.08 -8.90
C GLN A 95 -9.19 -1.93 -8.05
N LEU A 96 -8.03 -2.34 -8.61
CA LEU A 96 -7.01 -3.10 -7.88
C LEU A 96 -6.42 -2.28 -6.72
N ASN A 97 -6.11 -1.00 -6.96
CA ASN A 97 -5.59 -0.13 -5.91
C ASN A 97 -6.64 0.16 -4.84
N ILE A 98 -7.91 0.33 -5.22
CA ILE A 98 -9.00 0.53 -4.26
C ILE A 98 -9.12 -0.68 -3.32
N ARG A 99 -9.13 -1.92 -3.86
CA ARG A 99 -9.13 -3.15 -3.04
C ARG A 99 -7.95 -3.19 -2.07
N ASN A 100 -6.76 -2.80 -2.53
CA ASN A 100 -5.57 -2.73 -1.69
C ASN A 100 -5.59 -1.57 -0.67
N CYS A 101 -6.41 -0.53 -0.90
CA CYS A 101 -6.61 0.58 0.04
C CYS A 101 -7.57 0.20 1.16
N VAL A 102 -8.56 -0.67 0.91
CA VAL A 102 -9.60 -1.05 1.89
C VAL A 102 -9.00 -1.48 3.23
N ARG A 103 -7.88 -2.21 3.23
CA ARG A 103 -7.19 -2.66 4.45
C ARG A 103 -6.71 -1.53 5.38
N PHE A 104 -6.57 -0.32 4.85
CA PHE A 104 -6.13 0.87 5.59
C PHE A 104 -7.30 1.78 5.99
N LEU A 105 -8.47 1.59 5.40
CA LEU A 105 -9.64 2.42 5.63
C LEU A 105 -10.46 1.86 6.78
N ARG A 106 -11.01 2.75 7.61
CA ARG A 106 -12.02 2.38 8.59
C ARG A 106 -13.36 2.15 7.90
N ARG A 107 -14.26 1.41 8.54
CA ARG A 107 -15.58 1.05 8.00
C ARG A 107 -16.39 2.30 7.63
N GLU A 108 -16.31 3.35 8.45
CA GLU A 108 -17.04 4.60 8.24
C GLU A 108 -16.58 5.32 6.96
N ILE A 109 -15.25 5.43 6.78
CA ILE A 109 -14.64 6.06 5.60
C ILE A 109 -14.99 5.28 4.34
N LEU A 110 -15.00 3.95 4.41
CA LEU A 110 -15.38 3.10 3.28
C LEU A 110 -16.86 3.28 2.90
N GLN A 111 -17.76 3.39 3.88
CA GLN A 111 -19.18 3.67 3.63
C GLN A 111 -19.38 5.04 2.96
N GLU A 112 -18.72 6.09 3.47
CA GLU A 112 -18.78 7.43 2.87
C GLU A 112 -18.18 7.45 1.46
N TYR A 113 -17.08 6.72 1.23
CA TYR A 113 -16.50 6.53 -0.09
C TYR A 113 -17.51 5.94 -1.08
N HIS A 114 -18.19 4.85 -0.71
CA HIS A 114 -19.21 4.24 -1.56
C HIS A 114 -20.44 5.13 -1.77
N ALA A 115 -20.86 5.87 -0.74
CA ALA A 115 -21.94 6.85 -0.88
C ALA A 115 -21.59 7.91 -1.92
N ARG A 116 -20.38 8.48 -1.84
CA ARG A 116 -19.89 9.46 -2.82
C ARG A 116 -19.77 8.88 -4.23
N LEU A 117 -19.33 7.62 -4.37
CA LEU A 117 -19.31 6.98 -5.69
C LEU A 117 -20.71 6.84 -6.29
N ARG A 118 -21.73 6.51 -5.48
CA ARG A 118 -23.12 6.46 -5.96
C ARG A 118 -23.62 7.83 -6.41
N GLU A 119 -23.35 8.88 -5.64
CA GLU A 119 -23.70 10.26 -6.03
C GLU A 119 -23.04 10.68 -7.37
N LEU A 120 -21.82 10.21 -7.65
CA LEU A 120 -21.13 10.48 -8.91
C LEU A 120 -21.62 9.60 -10.07
N ALA A 121 -22.16 8.41 -9.76
CA ALA A 121 -22.70 7.47 -10.73
C ALA A 121 -24.16 7.78 -11.09
N GLU A 122 -24.93 8.44 -10.21
CA GLU A 122 -26.26 8.93 -10.52
C GLU A 122 -26.16 9.94 -11.68
N PRO A 123 -26.70 9.61 -12.87
CA PRO A 123 -26.69 10.55 -13.97
C PRO A 123 -27.55 11.74 -13.54
N ALA A 124 -26.93 12.91 -13.39
CA ALA A 124 -27.64 14.17 -13.29
C ALA A 124 -28.72 14.18 -14.38
N GLY A 125 -29.98 14.13 -13.95
CA GLY A 125 -31.13 13.75 -14.75
C GLY A 125 -30.99 14.12 -16.22
N LYS A 126 -30.81 13.10 -17.06
CA LYS A 126 -31.19 13.20 -18.45
C LYS A 126 -32.50 12.45 -18.58
N ASP A 127 -33.53 13.27 -18.68
CA ASP A 127 -34.75 12.96 -19.41
C ASP A 127 -34.43 12.08 -20.63
N ASP A 128 -35.23 11.02 -20.70
CA ASP A 128 -35.55 10.17 -21.82
C ASP A 128 -34.45 9.42 -22.60
N SER A 129 -34.81 8.17 -22.86
CA SER A 129 -34.30 7.26 -23.90
C SER A 129 -32.96 6.54 -23.67
N SER A 130 -33.09 5.36 -23.06
CA SER A 130 -32.71 4.06 -23.64
C SER A 130 -31.22 3.62 -23.64
N VAL A 131 -31.06 2.34 -23.24
CA VAL A 131 -29.93 1.43 -23.55
C VAL A 131 -28.64 1.65 -22.75
N PHE A 132 -28.51 1.04 -21.57
CA PHE A 132 -27.22 0.47 -21.13
C PHE A 132 -27.44 -0.61 -20.05
N ASP A 133 -27.09 -1.84 -20.41
CA ASP A 133 -27.23 -3.07 -19.62
C ASP A 133 -26.26 -3.13 -18.42
N GLY A 134 -26.79 -3.21 -17.20
CA GLY A 134 -26.92 -4.50 -16.51
C GLY A 134 -25.76 -5.13 -15.71
N ASP A 135 -24.56 -4.55 -15.58
CA ASP A 135 -23.42 -5.26 -14.91
C ASP A 135 -22.79 -4.58 -13.67
N ASP A 136 -23.03 -3.30 -13.40
CA ASP A 136 -22.31 -2.58 -12.32
C ASP A 136 -22.84 -2.87 -10.88
N ASP A 137 -24.10 -3.28 -10.73
CA ASP A 137 -24.76 -3.47 -9.43
C ASP A 137 -24.30 -4.75 -8.67
N ARG A 138 -23.74 -5.73 -9.39
CA ARG A 138 -23.39 -7.03 -8.79
C ARG A 138 -22.22 -6.95 -7.81
N PHE A 139 -21.24 -6.09 -8.11
CA PHE A 139 -20.00 -6.01 -7.35
C PHE A 139 -20.17 -5.30 -6.00
N VAL A 140 -21.06 -4.30 -5.94
CA VAL A 140 -21.36 -3.53 -4.72
C VAL A 140 -22.00 -4.43 -3.67
N ARG A 141 -22.91 -5.32 -4.10
CA ARG A 141 -23.58 -6.29 -3.22
C ARG A 141 -22.61 -7.29 -2.62
N GLU A 142 -21.74 -7.87 -3.45
CA GLU A 142 -20.81 -8.92 -3.02
C GLU A 142 -19.72 -8.42 -2.05
N SER A 143 -19.39 -7.13 -2.12
CA SER A 143 -18.39 -6.49 -1.23
C SER A 143 -18.95 -6.18 0.16
N LEU A 144 -20.26 -5.91 0.29
CA LEU A 144 -20.93 -5.68 1.56
C LEU A 144 -21.16 -6.99 2.34
N GLU A 145 -21.52 -8.07 1.64
CA GLU A 145 -21.80 -9.37 2.26
C GLU A 145 -20.55 -10.04 2.86
N LYS A 146 -19.35 -9.78 2.32
CA LYS A 146 -18.09 -10.35 2.81
C LYS A 146 -17.48 -9.63 4.02
N HIS A 147 -18.06 -8.49 4.42
CA HIS A 147 -17.57 -7.67 5.53
C HIS A 147 -18.45 -7.73 6.79
N ASP A 148 -19.49 -8.56 6.79
CA ASP A 148 -20.38 -8.83 7.93
C ASP A 148 -20.13 -10.21 8.58
N MET A 149 -19.06 -10.91 8.20
CA MET A 149 -18.52 -12.09 8.88
C MET A 149 -17.16 -11.79 9.50
#